data_AF-A0A957VH56-F1
#
_entry.id   AF-A0A957VH56-F1
#
_cell.length_a   1.000
_cell.length_b   1.000
_cell.length_c   1.000
_cell.angle_alpha   90.00
_cell.angle_beta   90.00
_cell.angle_gamma   90.00
#
_symmetry.space_group_name_H-M   'P 1'
#
loop_
_entity.id
_entity.type
_entity.pdbx_description
1 polymer ?
#
loop_
_entity_poly.entity_id
_entity_poly.type
_entity_poly.pdbx_seq_one_letter_code
_entity_poly.pdbx_strand_id
1 'polypeptide(L)'
;MSTTAFIPGRDLCGAFYHEAVAPLLADYAPVLPHAAALIGSGSEVLGFDDAMSTDHHWGPRVMLFLTEEDHAAYADGIHELLRQRLPTSFRGYSTNFSAPDPNDSGVQHLVELDAGP
;
A
#
# COMPACT_ATOMS: atom_id res chain seq x y z
N MET A 1 19.18 -16.98 -4.07
CA MET A 1 17.97 -16.32 -3.53
C MET A 1 18.45 -14.99 -2.98
N SER A 2 17.98 -13.87 -3.53
CA SER A 2 18.33 -12.55 -2.99
C SER A 2 17.51 -12.37 -1.71
N THR A 3 18.16 -12.31 -0.55
CA THR A 3 17.48 -12.02 0.71
C THR A 3 17.11 -10.54 0.70
N THR A 4 15.83 -10.22 0.52
CA THR A 4 15.34 -8.84 0.71
C THR A 4 15.64 -8.45 2.16
N ALA A 5 16.40 -7.36 2.35
CA ALA A 5 16.72 -6.87 3.69
C ALA A 5 15.44 -6.29 4.32
N PHE A 6 15.19 -6.61 5.59
CA PHE A 6 14.06 -6.06 6.34
C PHE A 6 14.09 -4.53 6.35
N ILE A 7 12.93 -3.93 6.11
CA ILE A 7 12.68 -2.49 6.17
C ILE A 7 11.54 -2.30 7.18
N PRO A 8 11.64 -1.41 8.17
CA PRO A 8 10.48 -1.10 9.04
C PRO A 8 9.27 -0.67 8.22
N GLY A 9 8.08 -1.16 8.54
CA GLY A 9 6.88 -1.00 7.72
C GLY A 9 6.46 0.47 7.60
N ARG A 10 6.73 1.31 8.61
CA ARG A 10 6.53 2.76 8.53
C ARG A 10 7.41 3.41 7.45
N ASP A 11 8.67 3.01 7.38
CA ASP A 11 9.62 3.52 6.39
C ASP A 11 9.27 2.99 5.00
N LEU A 12 8.90 1.70 4.90
CA LEU A 12 8.46 1.08 3.65
C LEU A 12 7.21 1.76 3.09
N CYS A 13 6.16 1.96 3.91
CA CYS A 13 4.92 2.59 3.48
C CYS A 13 5.08 4.09 3.19
N GLY A 14 5.90 4.79 3.98
CA GLY A 14 6.24 6.19 3.71
C GLY A 14 6.94 6.35 2.36
N ALA A 15 7.95 5.52 2.09
CA ALA A 15 8.62 5.47 0.80
C ALA A 15 7.65 5.09 -0.33
N PHE A 16 6.78 4.10 -0.12
CA PHE A 16 5.79 3.68 -1.11
C PHE A 16 4.85 4.82 -1.51
N TYR A 17 4.36 5.58 -0.54
CA TYR A 17 3.56 6.77 -0.83
C TYR A 17 4.35 7.80 -1.63
N HIS A 18 5.53 8.21 -1.16
CA HIS A 18 6.29 9.31 -1.78
C HIS A 18 6.85 8.96 -3.16
N GLU A 19 7.27 7.71 -3.38
CA GLU A 19 7.98 7.31 -4.60
C GLU A 19 7.08 6.67 -5.65
N ALA A 20 5.99 6.00 -5.25
CA ALA A 20 5.12 5.28 -6.17
C ALA A 20 3.72 5.92 -6.30
N VAL A 21 3.09 6.32 -5.19
CA VAL A 21 1.68 6.78 -5.21
C VAL A 21 1.57 8.27 -5.53
N ALA A 22 2.30 9.12 -4.80
CA ALA A 22 2.19 10.57 -4.90
C ALA A 22 2.52 11.11 -6.32
N PRO A 23 3.53 10.59 -7.06
CA PRO A 23 3.78 11.02 -8.43
C PRO A 23 2.61 10.70 -9.37
N LEU A 24 1.98 9.53 -9.22
CA LEU A 24 0.82 9.15 -10.03
C LEU A 24 -0.38 10.08 -9.75
N LEU A 25 -0.63 10.40 -8.47
CA LEU A 25 -1.68 11.36 -8.10
C LEU A 25 -1.39 12.76 -8.64
N ALA A 26 -0.13 13.22 -8.58
CA ALA A 26 0.27 14.52 -9.08
C ALA A 26 0.11 14.63 -10.61
N ASP A 27 0.38 13.55 -11.35
CA ASP A 27 0.19 13.51 -12.80
C ASP A 27 -1.30 13.47 -13.19
N TYR A 28 -2.13 12.74 -12.44
CA TYR A 28 -3.55 12.56 -12.74
C TYR A 28 -4.43 13.72 -12.25
N ALA A 29 -4.19 14.22 -11.04
CA ALA A 29 -4.95 15.29 -10.40
C ALA A 29 -4.03 16.23 -9.59
N PRO A 30 -3.26 17.13 -10.26
CA PRO A 30 -2.15 17.88 -9.66
C PRO A 30 -2.50 18.75 -8.45
N VAL A 31 -3.76 19.16 -8.31
CA VAL A 31 -4.22 20.07 -7.25
C VAL A 31 -5.13 19.38 -6.24
N LEU A 32 -5.25 18.05 -6.28
CA LEU A 32 -6.13 17.28 -5.41
C LEU A 32 -5.61 17.28 -3.96
N PRO A 33 -6.26 18.00 -3.03
CA PRO A 33 -5.89 17.94 -1.63
C PRO A 33 -6.21 16.56 -1.07
N HIS A 34 -5.23 15.93 -0.41
CA HIS A 34 -5.43 14.64 0.22
C HIS A 34 -4.50 14.47 1.43
N ALA A 35 -4.91 13.62 2.37
CA ALA A 35 -4.02 13.06 3.37
C ALA A 35 -3.68 11.61 3.02
N ALA A 36 -2.51 11.15 3.45
CA ALA A 36 -2.07 9.77 3.30
C ALA A 36 -1.65 9.23 4.67
N ALA A 37 -2.06 8.01 4.99
CA ALA A 37 -1.73 7.39 6.27
C ALA A 37 -1.54 5.87 6.20
N LEU A 38 -0.80 5.37 7.18
CA LEU A 38 -0.73 3.97 7.54
C LEU A 38 -1.57 3.77 8.82
N ILE A 39 -2.65 3.01 8.70
CA ILE A 39 -3.62 2.69 9.77
C ILE A 39 -3.97 1.21 9.61
N GLY A 40 -4.24 0.55 10.72
CA GLY A 40 -4.60 -0.86 10.78
C GLY A 40 -4.14 -1.48 12.08
N SER A 41 -4.24 -2.80 12.17
CA SER A 41 -3.84 -3.60 13.33
C SER A 41 -2.40 -4.13 13.29
N GLY A 42 -1.68 -3.92 12.18
CA GLY A 42 -0.31 -4.42 12.01
C GLY A 42 0.68 -3.79 13.00
N SER A 43 1.68 -4.56 13.43
CA SER A 43 2.70 -4.14 14.41
C SER A 43 3.52 -2.95 13.91
N GLU A 44 3.67 -2.81 12.60
CA GLU A 44 4.35 -1.70 11.94
C GLU A 44 3.65 -0.35 12.16
N VAL A 45 2.34 -0.35 12.40
CA VAL A 45 1.59 0.89 12.66
C VAL A 45 2.14 1.59 13.92
N LEU A 46 2.51 0.81 14.94
CA LEU A 46 3.11 1.31 16.18
C LEU A 46 4.64 1.28 16.17
N GLY A 47 5.26 0.75 15.11
CA GLY A 47 6.72 0.61 14.99
C GLY A 47 7.32 -0.53 15.82
N PHE A 48 6.54 -1.59 16.06
CA PHE A 48 6.99 -2.79 16.75
C PHE A 48 7.29 -3.95 15.79
N ASP A 49 7.24 -3.71 14.47
CA ASP A 49 7.52 -4.74 13.49
C ASP A 49 9.02 -5.07 13.40
N ASP A 50 9.27 -6.32 13.05
CA ASP A 50 10.58 -6.88 12.79
C ASP A 50 10.52 -7.78 11.55
N ALA A 51 11.65 -8.41 11.22
CA ALA A 51 11.74 -9.29 10.06
C ALA A 51 10.79 -10.50 10.12
N MET A 52 10.38 -10.94 11.32
CA MET A 52 9.42 -12.04 11.47
C MET A 52 8.00 -11.57 11.17
N SER A 53 7.68 -10.33 11.52
CA SER A 53 6.35 -9.72 11.35
C SER A 53 5.92 -9.56 9.88
N THR A 54 6.81 -9.80 8.91
CA THR A 54 6.52 -9.59 7.48
C THR A 54 5.70 -10.73 6.84
N ASP A 55 5.35 -11.76 7.59
CA ASP A 55 4.65 -12.94 7.09
C ASP A 55 3.13 -12.75 6.93
N HIS A 56 2.52 -11.73 7.55
CA HIS A 56 1.12 -11.34 7.39
C HIS A 56 0.85 -9.88 7.75
N HIS A 57 -0.26 -9.30 7.24
CA HIS A 57 -0.75 -7.93 7.51
C HIS A 57 0.29 -6.80 7.35
N TRP A 58 1.41 -7.10 6.71
CA TRP A 58 2.56 -6.23 6.58
C TRP A 58 2.94 -6.12 5.11
N GLY A 59 3.39 -4.93 4.69
CA GLY A 59 3.86 -4.68 3.33
C GLY A 59 3.55 -3.26 2.83
N PRO A 60 3.96 -2.91 1.59
CA PRO A 60 3.77 -1.59 1.02
C PRO A 60 2.27 -1.29 0.86
N ARG A 61 1.76 -0.30 1.62
CA ARG A 61 0.36 0.14 1.50
C ARG A 61 0.16 1.57 1.97
N VAL A 62 -0.97 2.17 1.57
CA VAL A 62 -1.39 3.51 2.00
C VAL A 62 -2.91 3.62 1.92
N MET A 63 -3.52 4.36 2.85
CA MET A 63 -4.87 4.89 2.65
C MET A 63 -4.80 6.35 2.27
N LEU A 64 -5.58 6.73 1.27
CA LEU A 64 -5.76 8.10 0.84
C LEU A 64 -7.09 8.62 1.39
N PHE A 65 -7.05 9.80 1.99
CA PHE A 65 -8.22 10.48 2.53
C PHE A 65 -8.49 11.73 1.71
N LEU A 66 -9.69 11.77 1.13
CA LEU A 66 -10.20 12.87 0.33
C LEU A 66 -11.38 13.53 1.05
N THR A 67 -11.72 14.75 0.63
CA THR A 67 -13.03 15.31 1.00
C THR A 67 -14.14 14.45 0.38
N GLU A 68 -15.36 14.54 0.90
CA GLU A 68 -16.49 13.78 0.33
C GLU A 68 -16.75 14.15 -1.14
N GLU A 69 -16.64 15.44 -1.48
CA GLU A 69 -16.79 15.96 -2.84
C GLU A 69 -15.70 15.41 -3.77
N ASP A 70 -14.43 15.48 -3.34
CA ASP A 70 -13.31 14.96 -4.11
C ASP A 70 -13.35 13.43 -4.23
N HIS A 71 -13.77 12.72 -3.18
CA HIS A 71 -13.96 11.29 -3.23
C HIS A 71 -15.02 10.92 -4.28
N ALA A 72 -16.18 11.59 -4.27
CA ALA A 72 -17.23 11.36 -5.26
C ALA A 72 -16.77 11.66 -6.70
N ALA A 73 -15.86 12.63 -6.88
CA ALA A 73 -15.36 13.01 -8.19
C ALA A 73 -14.20 12.13 -8.71
N TYR A 74 -13.30 11.68 -7.84
CA TYR A 74 -12.00 11.12 -8.25
C TYR A 74 -11.75 9.67 -7.82
N ALA A 75 -12.49 9.11 -6.85
CA ALA A 75 -12.13 7.82 -6.23
C ALA A 75 -12.00 6.68 -7.26
N ASP A 76 -12.97 6.51 -8.15
CA ASP A 76 -12.95 5.45 -9.17
C ASP A 76 -11.76 5.60 -10.12
N GLY A 77 -11.46 6.83 -10.55
CA GLY A 77 -10.34 7.12 -11.43
C GLY A 77 -8.98 6.91 -10.75
N ILE A 78 -8.87 7.26 -9.47
CA ILE A 78 -7.66 6.98 -8.66
C ILE A 78 -7.49 5.48 -8.48
N HIS A 79 -8.56 4.74 -8.17
CA HIS A 79 -8.49 3.28 -8.06
C HIS A 79 -8.00 2.63 -9.36
N GLU A 80 -8.54 3.04 -10.51
CA GLU A 80 -8.12 2.52 -11.81
C GLU A 80 -6.66 2.88 -12.13
N LEU A 81 -6.28 4.14 -11.92
CA LEU A 81 -4.91 4.61 -12.11
C LEU A 81 -3.92 3.77 -11.29
N LEU A 82 -4.17 3.61 -10.00
CA LEU A 82 -3.27 2.89 -9.10
C LEU A 82 -3.21 1.40 -9.46
N ARG A 83 -4.33 0.78 -9.81
CA ARG A 83 -4.40 -0.61 -10.27
C ARG A 83 -3.52 -0.86 -11.50
N GLN A 84 -3.58 0.05 -12.48
CA GLN A 84 -2.85 -0.09 -13.74
C GLN A 84 -1.37 0.31 -13.65
N ARG A 85 -1.03 1.26 -12.77
CA ARG A 85 0.26 1.98 -12.84
C ARG A 85 1.18 1.74 -11.66
N LEU A 86 0.68 1.24 -10.53
CA LEU A 86 1.57 0.86 -9.43
C LEU A 86 2.43 -0.35 -9.84
N PRO A 87 3.71 -0.38 -9.41
CA PRO A 87 4.54 -1.55 -9.64
C PRO A 87 4.01 -2.72 -8.80
N THR A 88 4.12 -3.94 -9.33
CA THR A 88 3.73 -5.17 -8.61
C THR A 88 4.67 -5.52 -7.46
N SER A 89 5.86 -4.93 -7.44
CA SER A 89 6.80 -5.00 -6.33
C SER A 89 7.40 -3.63 -6.01
N PHE A 90 7.71 -3.40 -4.73
CA PHE A 90 8.36 -2.20 -4.24
C PHE A 90 9.43 -2.58 -3.21
N ARG A 91 10.69 -2.17 -3.47
CA ARG A 91 11.85 -2.46 -2.61
C ARG A 91 12.04 -3.96 -2.28
N GLY A 92 11.63 -4.84 -3.19
CA GLY A 92 11.77 -6.29 -3.04
C GLY A 92 10.62 -6.99 -2.32
N TYR A 93 9.50 -6.29 -2.09
CA TYR A 93 8.25 -6.83 -1.54
C TYR A 93 7.12 -6.66 -2.55
N SER A 94 6.21 -7.62 -2.64
CA SER A 94 4.96 -7.44 -3.42
C SER A 94 4.13 -6.27 -2.88
N THR A 95 3.41 -5.60 -3.77
CA THR A 95 2.40 -4.58 -3.43
C THR A 95 0.98 -5.14 -3.38
N ASN A 96 0.83 -6.45 -3.59
CA ASN A 96 -0.46 -7.13 -3.64
C ASN A 96 -0.68 -7.99 -2.40
N PHE A 97 -1.91 -7.98 -1.91
CA PHE A 97 -2.35 -8.76 -0.76
C PHE A 97 -3.36 -9.82 -1.18
N SER A 98 -3.36 -10.97 -0.52
CA SER A 98 -4.42 -11.96 -0.64
C SER A 98 -5.77 -11.36 -0.25
N ALA A 99 -6.87 -12.02 -0.63
CA ALA A 99 -8.15 -11.74 0.01
C ALA A 99 -8.04 -11.96 1.54
N PRO A 100 -8.79 -11.22 2.36
CA PRO A 100 -8.86 -11.46 3.80
C PRO A 100 -9.35 -12.88 4.09
N ASP A 101 -8.62 -13.65 4.89
CA ASP A 101 -9.03 -15.00 5.29
C ASP A 101 -10.17 -14.94 6.32
N PRO A 102 -11.39 -15.40 5.99
CA PRO A 102 -12.51 -15.38 6.92
C PRO A 102 -12.35 -16.35 8.10
N ASN A 103 -11.45 -17.33 8.01
CA ASN A 103 -11.18 -18.30 9.08
C ASN A 103 -10.02 -17.87 9.98
N ASP A 104 -9.29 -16.83 9.61
CA ASP A 104 -8.17 -16.30 10.37
C ASP A 104 -8.31 -14.78 10.57
N SER A 105 -9.46 -14.34 11.07
CA SER A 105 -9.71 -12.94 11.46
C SER A 105 -9.39 -11.89 10.38
N GLY A 106 -9.53 -12.25 9.10
CA GLY A 106 -9.20 -11.36 7.98
C GLY A 106 -7.70 -11.20 7.72
N VAL A 107 -6.87 -12.17 8.12
CA VAL A 107 -5.44 -12.22 7.79
C VAL A 107 -5.23 -12.12 6.28
N GLN A 108 -4.29 -11.27 5.89
CA GLN A 108 -3.86 -11.08 4.52
C GLN A 108 -2.36 -11.29 4.42
N HIS A 109 -1.93 -11.94 3.34
CA HIS A 109 -0.52 -12.19 3.04
C HIS A 109 -0.10 -11.45 1.77
N LEU A 110 1.18 -11.11 1.66
CA LEU A 110 1.73 -10.64 0.40
C LEU A 110 1.68 -11.77 -0.64
N VAL A 111 1.23 -11.43 -1.85
CA VAL A 111 1.14 -12.37 -2.97
C VAL A 111 1.89 -11.81 -4.17
N GLU A 112 2.79 -12.60 -4.76
CA GLU A 112 3.49 -12.20 -5.98
C GLU A 112 2.52 -12.27 -7.17
N LEU A 113 2.42 -11.19 -7.93
CA LEU A 113 1.62 -11.11 -9.16
C LEU A 113 2.43 -10.47 -10.29
N ASP A 114 2.22 -10.93 -11.51
CA ASP A 114 2.91 -10.41 -12.70
C ASP A 114 2.30 -9.08 -13.19
N ALA A 115 1.05 -8.79 -12.83
CA ALA A 115 0.34 -7.54 -13.13
C ALA A 115 -0.75 -7.27 -12.08
N GLY A 116 -1.18 -6.00 -11.98
CA GLY A 116 -2.36 -5.63 -11.20
C GLY A 116 -3.66 -6.23 -11.78
N PRO A 117 -4.73 -6.32 -10.97
CA PRO A 117 -6.04 -6.82 -11.41
C PRO A 117 -6.72 -5.95 -12.47
#